data_AF-A0AAW1CR61-F1
#
_entry.id   AF-A0AAW1CR61-F1
#
_cell.length_a   1.000
_cell.length_b   1.000
_cell.length_c   1.000
_cell.angle_alpha   90.00
_cell.angle_beta   90.00
_cell.angle_gamma   90.00
#
_symmetry.space_group_name_H-M   'P 1'
#
loop_
_entity.id
_entity.type
_entity.pdbx_description
1 polymer ?
#
loop_
_entity_poly.entity_id
_entity_poly.type
_entity_poly.pdbx_seq_one_letter_code
_entity_poly.pdbx_strand_id
1 'polypeptide(L)'
;MSNHPQDVSYWRNKAEEIEKELEDFRESSQMLEKELELSLEQADKTIQELRLKNNTLLLENESIKELQRTTESQVAELADELTQCHKREEDCVKYIRELEQKNDDLERSQRALCSSLGEFEAKLNNALERNVLLESELDEKETLKTMVQRLKDEARDLKQEIQVREKSKHTTENDKLRLVDTNKMDMVVDKDAGIALSSQSSQMQTPLKNMNHALTNGMTQPSRISATNIVNDLLRRVGLERLLCARCERIKCICSTPILATYD
;
A
#
# COMPACT_ATOMS: atom_id res chain seq x y z
N MET A 1 -140.17 -24.38 -40.21
CA MET A 1 -139.93 -24.26 -38.75
C MET A 1 -138.46 -24.58 -38.53
N SER A 2 -137.57 -23.64 -38.84
CA SER A 2 -136.87 -22.77 -37.88
C SER A 2 -135.95 -23.49 -36.89
N ASN A 3 -134.98 -24.27 -37.40
CA ASN A 3 -133.71 -24.59 -36.69
C ASN A 3 -132.72 -23.41 -36.69
N HIS A 4 -133.07 -22.34 -37.38
CA HIS A 4 -132.25 -21.14 -37.59
C HIS A 4 -131.64 -20.52 -36.30
N PRO A 5 -132.31 -20.50 -35.13
CA PRO A 5 -131.75 -19.93 -33.91
C PRO A 5 -130.67 -20.79 -33.23
N GLN A 6 -130.79 -22.13 -33.30
CA GLN A 6 -129.85 -23.07 -32.66
C GLN A 6 -128.55 -23.20 -33.44
N ASP A 7 -128.62 -23.18 -34.78
CA ASP A 7 -127.42 -23.15 -35.62
C ASP A 7 -126.64 -21.83 -35.42
N VAL A 8 -127.35 -20.71 -35.29
CA VAL A 8 -126.73 -19.40 -35.03
C VAL A 8 -126.05 -19.35 -33.64
N SER A 9 -126.60 -19.99 -32.61
CA SER A 9 -125.93 -20.04 -31.30
C SER A 9 -124.72 -20.98 -31.30
N TYR A 10 -124.79 -22.10 -32.02
CA TYR A 10 -123.66 -23.03 -32.16
C TYR A 10 -122.46 -22.36 -32.85
N TRP A 11 -122.67 -21.70 -33.99
CA TRP A 11 -121.60 -20.99 -34.71
C TRP A 11 -121.07 -19.79 -33.92
N ARG A 12 -121.91 -19.11 -33.13
CA ARG A 12 -121.47 -18.06 -32.20
C ARG A 12 -120.54 -18.62 -31.12
N ASN A 13 -120.95 -19.67 -30.43
CA ASN A 13 -120.14 -20.29 -29.38
C ASN A 13 -118.82 -20.83 -29.95
N LYS A 14 -118.84 -21.39 -31.17
CA LYS A 14 -117.62 -21.87 -31.82
C LYS A 14 -116.68 -20.73 -32.23
N ALA A 15 -117.22 -19.61 -32.70
CA ALA A 15 -116.42 -18.41 -32.96
C ALA A 15 -115.79 -17.88 -31.67
N GLU A 16 -116.55 -17.83 -30.58
CA GLU A 16 -116.08 -17.35 -29.26
C GLU A 16 -115.01 -18.29 -28.66
N GLU A 17 -115.14 -19.60 -28.84
CA GLU A 17 -114.14 -20.59 -28.42
C GLU A 17 -112.83 -20.44 -29.21
N ILE A 18 -112.91 -20.27 -30.53
CA ILE A 18 -111.74 -20.04 -31.40
C ILE A 18 -111.08 -18.68 -31.08
N GLU A 19 -111.87 -17.64 -30.80
CA GLU A 19 -111.35 -16.34 -30.37
C GLU A 19 -110.57 -16.45 -29.07
N LYS A 20 -111.07 -17.23 -28.10
CA LYS A 20 -110.37 -17.49 -26.85
C LYS A 20 -109.07 -18.27 -27.05
N GLU A 21 -109.10 -19.34 -27.84
CA GLU A 21 -107.88 -20.12 -28.17
C GLU A 21 -106.83 -19.25 -28.89
N LEU A 22 -107.26 -18.34 -29.77
CA LEU A 22 -106.36 -17.40 -30.43
C LEU A 22 -105.76 -16.40 -29.45
N GLU A 23 -106.52 -15.93 -28.47
CA GLU A 23 -106.02 -15.02 -27.44
C GLU A 23 -105.01 -15.73 -26.53
N ASP A 24 -105.31 -16.94 -26.05
CA ASP A 24 -104.38 -17.77 -25.27
C ASP A 24 -103.08 -18.04 -26.06
N PHE A 25 -103.17 -18.29 -27.37
CA PHE A 25 -102.00 -18.47 -28.24
C PHE A 25 -101.18 -17.18 -28.41
N ARG A 26 -101.84 -16.02 -28.52
CA ARG A 26 -101.17 -14.71 -28.58
C ARG A 26 -100.45 -14.41 -27.27
N GLU A 27 -101.11 -14.60 -26.14
CA GLU A 27 -100.51 -14.40 -24.81
C GLU A 27 -99.33 -15.35 -24.61
N SER A 28 -99.47 -16.63 -24.94
CA SER A 28 -98.38 -17.61 -24.84
C SER A 28 -97.20 -17.27 -25.75
N SER A 29 -97.46 -16.80 -26.98
CA SER A 29 -96.42 -16.37 -27.90
C SER A 29 -95.69 -15.14 -27.36
N GLN A 30 -96.44 -14.18 -26.83
CA GLN A 30 -95.86 -12.97 -26.23
C GLN A 30 -95.03 -13.28 -24.98
N MET A 31 -95.46 -14.23 -24.14
CA MET A 31 -94.66 -14.67 -22.99
C MET A 31 -93.36 -15.35 -23.44
N LEU A 32 -93.42 -16.23 -24.44
CA LEU A 32 -92.23 -16.89 -24.99
C LEU A 32 -91.25 -15.88 -25.60
N GLU A 33 -91.74 -14.90 -26.34
CA GLU A 33 -90.92 -13.80 -26.89
C GLU A 33 -90.20 -13.05 -25.77
N LYS A 34 -90.89 -12.68 -24.68
CA LYS A 34 -90.28 -12.02 -23.52
C LYS A 34 -89.22 -12.89 -22.85
N GLU A 35 -89.46 -14.20 -22.72
CA GLU A 35 -88.47 -15.12 -22.14
C GLU A 35 -87.21 -15.24 -23.03
N LEU A 36 -87.38 -15.29 -24.35
CA LEU A 36 -86.28 -15.30 -25.31
C LEU A 36 -85.50 -13.98 -25.28
N GLU A 37 -86.18 -12.84 -25.22
CA GLU A 37 -85.56 -11.52 -25.09
C GLU A 37 -84.73 -11.42 -23.80
N LEU A 38 -85.27 -11.87 -22.66
CA LEU A 38 -84.53 -11.89 -21.39
C LEU A 38 -83.31 -12.81 -21.46
N SER A 39 -83.44 -14.00 -22.07
CA SER A 39 -82.31 -14.92 -22.25
C SER A 39 -81.24 -14.32 -23.17
N LEU A 40 -81.63 -13.64 -24.24
CA LEU A 40 -80.69 -12.94 -25.13
C LEU A 40 -79.97 -11.80 -24.40
N GLU A 41 -80.70 -10.99 -23.63
CA GLU A 41 -80.11 -9.89 -22.88
C GLU A 41 -79.11 -10.38 -21.82
N GLN A 42 -79.41 -11.49 -21.13
CA GLN A 42 -78.48 -12.14 -20.22
C GLN A 42 -77.25 -12.67 -20.94
N ALA A 43 -77.43 -13.34 -22.09
CA ALA A 43 -76.31 -13.82 -22.90
C ALA A 43 -75.42 -12.66 -23.36
N ASP A 44 -75.98 -11.55 -23.84
CA ASP A 44 -75.23 -10.37 -24.26
C ASP A 44 -74.45 -9.73 -23.10
N LYS A 45 -75.05 -9.64 -21.91
CA LYS A 45 -74.36 -9.17 -20.70
C LYS A 45 -73.17 -10.06 -20.36
N THR A 46 -73.34 -11.38 -20.37
CA THR A 46 -72.24 -12.31 -20.09
C THR A 46 -71.13 -12.22 -21.13
N ILE A 47 -71.47 -12.06 -22.41
CA ILE A 47 -70.49 -11.88 -23.49
C ILE A 47 -69.69 -10.59 -23.27
N GLN A 48 -70.36 -9.48 -22.92
CA GLN A 48 -69.69 -8.22 -22.62
C GLN A 48 -68.74 -8.36 -21.42
N GLU A 49 -69.19 -8.97 -20.32
CA GLU A 49 -68.34 -9.20 -19.15
C GLU A 49 -67.12 -10.08 -19.46
N LEU A 50 -67.32 -11.17 -20.20
CA LEU A 50 -66.23 -12.06 -20.60
C LEU A 50 -65.24 -11.36 -21.52
N ARG A 51 -65.71 -10.49 -22.43
CA ARG A 51 -64.84 -9.66 -23.29
C ARG A 51 -64.01 -8.68 -22.47
N LEU A 52 -64.61 -8.01 -21.49
CA LEU A 52 -63.88 -7.10 -20.59
C LEU A 52 -62.82 -7.85 -19.80
N LYS A 53 -63.18 -8.98 -19.17
CA LYS A 53 -62.24 -9.82 -18.43
C LYS A 53 -61.10 -10.32 -19.32
N ASN A 54 -61.41 -10.76 -20.54
CA ASN A 54 -60.40 -11.20 -21.49
C ASN A 54 -59.44 -10.07 -21.85
N ASN A 55 -59.94 -8.87 -22.11
CA ASN A 55 -59.10 -7.71 -22.40
C ASN A 55 -58.19 -7.33 -21.21
N THR A 56 -58.72 -7.34 -19.98
CA THR A 56 -57.93 -7.12 -18.77
C THR A 56 -56.83 -8.16 -18.62
N LEU A 57 -57.16 -9.45 -18.78
CA LEU A 57 -56.18 -10.54 -18.69
C LEU A 57 -55.10 -10.45 -19.78
N LEU A 58 -55.44 -9.99 -20.99
CA LEU A 58 -54.46 -9.78 -22.05
C LEU A 58 -53.47 -8.68 -21.67
N LEU A 59 -53.95 -7.54 -21.15
CA LEU A 59 -53.09 -6.44 -20.71
C LEU A 59 -52.19 -6.84 -19.54
N GLU A 60 -52.73 -7.59 -18.56
CA GLU A 60 -51.93 -8.14 -17.46
C GLU A 60 -50.86 -9.11 -17.97
N ASN A 61 -51.20 -9.98 -18.94
CA ASN A 61 -50.25 -10.90 -19.54
C ASN A 61 -49.13 -10.18 -20.28
N GLU A 62 -49.46 -9.13 -21.02
CA GLU A 62 -48.47 -8.26 -21.69
C GLU A 62 -47.55 -7.57 -20.68
N SER A 63 -48.11 -7.03 -19.60
CA SER A 63 -47.34 -6.41 -18.52
C SER A 63 -46.37 -7.39 -17.85
N ILE A 64 -46.84 -8.61 -17.54
CA ILE A 64 -46.00 -9.66 -16.95
C ILE A 64 -44.87 -10.07 -17.91
N LYS A 65 -45.17 -10.21 -19.21
CA LYS A 65 -44.15 -10.53 -20.22
C LYS A 65 -43.08 -9.45 -20.32
N GLU A 66 -43.46 -8.18 -20.23
CA GLU A 66 -42.50 -7.09 -20.26
C GLU A 66 -41.62 -7.06 -19.00
N LEU A 67 -42.22 -7.29 -17.82
CA LEU A 67 -41.47 -7.44 -16.58
C LEU A 67 -40.51 -8.65 -16.65
N GLN A 68 -40.95 -9.75 -17.26
CA GLN A 68 -40.10 -10.92 -17.47
C GLN A 68 -38.89 -10.58 -18.36
N ARG A 69 -39.09 -9.91 -19.50
CA ARG A 69 -37.97 -9.51 -20.39
C ARG A 69 -36.97 -8.59 -19.69
N THR A 70 -37.47 -7.61 -18.95
CA THR A 70 -36.61 -6.67 -18.21
C THR A 70 -35.81 -7.37 -17.11
N THR A 71 -36.44 -8.28 -16.36
CA THR A 71 -35.74 -9.07 -15.35
C THR A 71 -34.73 -10.04 -15.97
N GLU A 72 -35.05 -10.68 -17.09
CA GLU A 72 -34.11 -11.53 -17.84
C GLU A 72 -32.89 -10.73 -18.32
N SER A 73 -33.09 -9.49 -18.82
CA SER A 73 -31.99 -8.59 -19.19
C SER A 73 -31.12 -8.23 -17.99
N GLN A 74 -31.72 -7.86 -16.86
CA GLN A 74 -30.99 -7.54 -15.63
C GLN A 74 -30.19 -8.73 -15.10
N VAL A 75 -30.77 -9.94 -15.15
CA VAL A 75 -30.09 -11.17 -14.75
C VAL A 75 -28.90 -11.45 -15.67
N ALA A 76 -29.03 -11.24 -16.97
CA ALA A 76 -27.93 -11.39 -17.92
C ALA A 76 -26.80 -10.38 -17.65
N GLU A 77 -27.13 -9.11 -17.42
CA GLU A 77 -26.17 -8.06 -17.06
C GLU A 77 -25.42 -8.41 -15.77
N LEU A 78 -26.14 -8.83 -14.72
CA LEU A 78 -25.53 -9.25 -13.46
C LEU A 78 -24.66 -10.50 -13.61
N ALA A 79 -25.03 -11.43 -14.49
CA ALA A 79 -24.21 -12.61 -14.79
C ALA A 79 -22.90 -12.19 -15.47
N ASP A 80 -22.95 -11.25 -16.42
CA ASP A 80 -21.76 -10.72 -17.08
C ASP A 80 -20.86 -9.98 -16.08
N GLU A 81 -21.40 -9.15 -15.20
CA GLU A 81 -20.64 -8.49 -14.14
C GLU A 81 -19.97 -9.49 -13.19
N LEU A 82 -20.68 -10.56 -12.82
CA LEU A 82 -20.14 -11.61 -11.97
C LEU A 82 -18.94 -12.32 -12.64
N THR A 83 -19.07 -12.69 -13.91
CA THR A 83 -17.95 -13.31 -14.65
C THR A 83 -16.76 -12.36 -14.77
N GLN A 84 -17.02 -11.06 -14.96
CA GLN A 84 -15.97 -10.05 -15.03
C GLN A 84 -15.28 -9.85 -13.69
N CYS A 85 -16.02 -9.89 -12.58
CA CYS A 85 -15.47 -9.85 -11.22
C CYS A 85 -14.58 -11.07 -10.94
N HIS A 86 -15.02 -12.28 -11.28
CA HIS A 86 -14.18 -13.48 -11.15
C HIS A 86 -12.90 -13.39 -11.97
N LYS A 87 -12.97 -12.88 -13.21
CA LYS A 87 -11.77 -12.67 -14.02
C LYS A 87 -10.79 -11.69 -13.37
N ARG A 88 -11.28 -10.58 -12.84
CA ARG A 88 -10.43 -9.61 -12.10
C ARG A 88 -9.81 -10.25 -10.87
N GLU A 89 -10.56 -11.06 -10.12
CA GLU A 89 -10.07 -11.79 -8.96
C GLU A 89 -8.91 -12.73 -9.35
N GLU A 90 -9.10 -13.54 -10.40
CA GLU A 90 -8.07 -14.43 -10.92
C GLU A 90 -6.80 -13.67 -11.32
N ASP A 91 -6.94 -12.54 -11.99
CA ASP A 91 -5.82 -11.72 -12.43
C ASP A 91 -5.11 -11.05 -11.23
N CYS A 92 -5.86 -10.61 -10.21
CA CYS A 92 -5.28 -10.13 -8.96
C CYS A 92 -4.49 -11.23 -8.24
N VAL A 93 -5.01 -12.46 -8.18
CA VAL A 93 -4.31 -13.59 -7.56
C VAL A 93 -3.02 -13.94 -8.31
N LYS A 94 -3.04 -13.95 -9.65
CA LYS A 94 -1.83 -14.12 -10.47
C LYS A 94 -0.82 -13.03 -10.16
N TYR A 95 -1.26 -11.78 -10.14
CA TYR A 95 -0.38 -10.63 -9.87
C TYR A 95 0.24 -10.67 -8.47
N ILE A 96 -0.52 -11.09 -7.44
CA ILE A 96 0.01 -11.28 -6.08
C ILE A 96 1.12 -12.32 -6.09
N ARG A 97 0.92 -13.47 -6.74
CA ARG A 97 1.97 -14.51 -6.85
C ARG A 97 3.22 -14.02 -7.56
N GLU A 98 3.07 -13.22 -8.60
CA GLU A 98 4.22 -12.59 -9.29
C GLU A 98 4.98 -11.62 -8.37
N LEU A 99 4.26 -10.85 -7.54
CA LEU A 99 4.88 -9.95 -6.57
C LEU A 99 5.59 -10.72 -5.46
N GLU A 100 4.99 -11.80 -4.96
CA GLU A 100 5.60 -12.70 -3.97
C GLU A 100 6.91 -13.29 -4.53
N GLN A 101 6.89 -13.81 -5.76
CA GLN A 101 8.09 -14.33 -6.41
C GLN A 101 9.18 -13.26 -6.56
N LYS A 102 8.82 -12.05 -7.01
CA LYS A 102 9.79 -10.95 -7.13
C LYS A 102 10.36 -10.55 -5.77
N ASN A 103 9.55 -10.59 -4.71
CA ASN A 103 10.01 -10.31 -3.36
C ASN A 103 11.01 -11.37 -2.89
N ASP A 104 10.71 -12.65 -3.09
CA ASP A 104 11.62 -13.76 -2.77
C ASP A 104 12.96 -13.64 -3.51
N ASP A 105 12.93 -13.27 -4.80
CA ASP A 105 14.12 -13.03 -5.60
C ASP A 105 14.93 -11.82 -5.08
N LEU A 106 14.25 -10.75 -4.69
CA LEU A 106 14.88 -9.57 -4.08
C LEU A 106 15.56 -9.92 -2.76
N GLU A 107 14.87 -10.62 -1.86
CA GLU A 107 15.45 -11.06 -0.59
C GLU A 107 16.65 -11.98 -0.80
N ARG A 108 16.57 -12.90 -1.77
CA ARG A 108 17.70 -13.76 -2.13
C ARG A 108 18.89 -12.94 -2.60
N SER A 109 18.66 -11.94 -3.46
CA SER A 109 19.71 -11.04 -3.95
C SER A 109 20.33 -10.22 -2.82
N GLN A 110 19.53 -9.75 -1.87
CA GLN A 110 19.97 -9.02 -0.70
C GLN A 110 20.85 -9.91 0.20
N ARG A 111 20.44 -11.16 0.47
CA ARG A 111 21.24 -12.09 1.27
C ARG A 111 22.60 -12.36 0.61
N ALA A 112 22.62 -12.57 -0.70
CA ALA A 112 23.87 -12.76 -1.45
C ALA A 112 24.78 -11.52 -1.37
N LEU A 113 24.21 -10.31 -1.50
CA LEU A 113 24.94 -9.05 -1.39
C LEU A 113 25.49 -8.82 0.02
N CYS A 114 24.70 -9.08 1.06
CA CYS A 114 25.18 -9.00 2.46
C CYS A 114 26.32 -9.98 2.74
N SER A 115 26.24 -11.22 2.23
CA SER A 115 27.33 -12.19 2.33
C SER A 115 28.60 -11.69 1.64
N SER A 116 28.47 -11.21 0.40
CA SER A 116 29.58 -10.66 -0.38
C SER A 116 30.22 -9.45 0.32
N LEU A 117 29.41 -8.55 0.87
CA LEU A 117 29.89 -7.41 1.65
C LEU A 117 30.68 -7.86 2.89
N GLY A 118 30.15 -8.83 3.65
CA GLY A 118 30.85 -9.40 4.81
C GLY A 118 32.20 -10.04 4.43
N GLU A 119 32.28 -10.70 3.28
CA GLU A 119 33.55 -11.23 2.76
C GLU A 119 34.55 -10.11 2.41
N PHE A 120 34.07 -9.01 1.81
CA PHE A 120 34.92 -7.86 1.52
C PHE A 120 35.41 -7.16 2.79
N GLU A 121 34.54 -6.97 3.78
CA GLU A 121 34.89 -6.41 5.09
C GLU A 121 35.96 -7.26 5.79
N ALA A 122 35.79 -8.59 5.80
CA ALA A 122 36.79 -9.50 6.37
C ALA A 122 38.13 -9.41 5.64
N LYS A 123 38.14 -9.35 4.30
CA LYS A 123 39.37 -9.18 3.51
C LYS A 123 40.05 -7.84 3.80
N LEU A 124 39.27 -6.76 3.93
CA LEU A 124 39.78 -5.43 4.24
C LEU A 124 40.39 -5.38 5.64
N ASN A 125 39.70 -5.94 6.64
CA ASN A 125 40.22 -6.03 8.02
C ASN A 125 41.53 -6.82 8.07
N ASN A 126 41.59 -7.98 7.41
CA ASN A 126 42.83 -8.75 7.31
C ASN A 126 43.97 -7.98 6.60
N ALA A 127 43.65 -7.13 5.63
CA ALA A 127 44.65 -6.29 4.97
C ALA A 127 45.11 -5.14 5.88
N LEU A 128 44.20 -4.55 6.66
CA LEU A 128 44.53 -3.53 7.66
C LEU A 128 45.42 -4.11 8.76
N GLU A 129 45.08 -5.26 9.32
CA GLU A 129 45.89 -5.94 10.35
C GLU A 129 47.31 -6.21 9.85
N ARG A 130 47.47 -6.68 8.62
CA ARG A 130 48.79 -6.87 8.01
C ARG A 130 49.55 -5.55 7.84
N ASN A 131 48.89 -4.47 7.44
CA ASN A 131 49.55 -3.17 7.33
C ASN A 131 50.02 -2.65 8.69
N VAL A 132 49.19 -2.76 9.73
CA VAL A 132 49.58 -2.35 11.09
C VAL A 132 50.78 -3.15 11.60
N LEU A 133 50.82 -4.47 11.34
CA LEU A 133 51.97 -5.30 11.67
C LEU A 133 53.23 -4.84 10.93
N LEU A 134 53.12 -4.60 9.62
CA LEU A 134 54.25 -4.10 8.81
C LEU A 134 54.73 -2.72 9.26
N GLU A 135 53.82 -1.82 9.64
CA GLU A 135 54.16 -0.51 10.23
C GLU A 135 54.97 -0.69 11.51
N SER A 136 54.56 -1.59 12.41
CA SER A 136 55.32 -1.86 13.64
C SER A 136 56.71 -2.46 13.37
N GLU A 137 56.83 -3.37 12.39
CA GLU A 137 58.13 -3.94 11.98
C GLU A 137 59.05 -2.86 11.38
N LEU A 138 58.48 -1.89 10.65
CA LEU A 138 59.23 -0.76 10.11
C LEU A 138 59.71 0.18 11.23
N ASP A 139 58.86 0.45 12.23
CA ASP A 139 59.23 1.25 13.41
C ASP A 139 60.36 0.57 14.20
N GLU A 140 60.26 -0.74 14.46
CA GLU A 140 61.32 -1.53 15.11
C GLU A 140 62.64 -1.45 14.31
N LYS A 141 62.57 -1.58 12.98
CA LYS A 141 63.74 -1.43 12.11
C LYS A 141 64.34 -0.03 12.20
N GLU A 142 63.54 1.02 12.31
CA GLU A 142 64.02 2.39 12.46
C GLU A 142 64.69 2.61 13.83
N THR A 143 64.10 2.12 14.92
CA THR A 143 64.71 2.18 16.26
C THR A 143 66.03 1.41 16.33
N LEU A 144 66.13 0.24 15.70
CA LEU A 144 67.39 -0.50 15.61
C LEU A 144 68.44 0.26 14.79
N LYS A 145 68.05 0.92 13.70
CA LYS A 145 68.97 1.77 12.91
C LYS A 145 69.53 2.92 13.74
N THR A 146 68.68 3.62 14.52
CA THR A 146 69.14 4.72 15.38
C THR A 146 70.08 4.22 16.48
N MET A 147 69.78 3.07 17.10
CA MET A 147 70.66 2.42 18.09
C MET A 147 72.01 2.03 17.49
N VAL A 148 72.02 1.42 16.30
CA VAL A 148 73.26 1.08 15.58
C VAL A 148 74.07 2.33 15.27
N GLN A 149 73.41 3.42 14.86
CA GLN A 149 74.10 4.67 14.58
C GLN A 149 74.73 5.26 15.84
N ARG A 150 74.00 5.29 16.95
CA ARG A 150 74.52 5.71 18.25
C ARG A 150 75.73 4.89 18.70
N LEU A 151 75.65 3.56 18.62
CA LEU A 151 76.76 2.67 18.98
C LEU A 151 77.99 2.90 18.07
N LYS A 152 77.79 3.22 16.79
CA LYS A 152 78.88 3.58 15.88
C LYS A 152 79.54 4.90 16.28
N ASP A 153 78.75 5.88 16.72
CA ASP A 153 79.25 7.17 17.18
C ASP A 153 80.00 7.00 18.51
N GLU A 154 79.45 6.27 19.49
CA GLU A 154 80.13 5.92 20.74
C GLU A 154 81.45 5.15 20.49
N ALA A 155 81.45 4.18 19.57
CA ALA A 155 82.67 3.45 19.18
C ALA A 155 83.71 4.37 18.51
N ARG A 156 83.25 5.38 17.77
CA ARG A 156 84.12 6.39 17.16
C ARG A 156 84.71 7.30 18.23
N ASP A 157 83.91 7.77 19.17
CA ASP A 157 84.33 8.63 20.27
C ASP A 157 85.35 7.92 21.17
N LEU A 158 85.07 6.67 21.57
CA LEU A 158 86.03 5.84 22.32
C LEU A 158 87.34 5.63 21.56
N LYS A 159 87.29 5.42 20.24
CA LYS A 159 88.50 5.32 19.42
C LYS A 159 89.28 6.63 19.39
N GLN A 160 88.60 7.78 19.34
CA GLN A 160 89.23 9.10 19.46
C GLN A 160 89.83 9.30 20.85
N GLU A 161 89.15 8.93 21.92
CA GLU A 161 89.67 9.00 23.30
C GLU A 161 90.94 8.17 23.47
N ILE A 162 90.98 6.93 22.93
CA ILE A 162 92.19 6.10 22.93
C ILE A 162 93.31 6.82 22.19
N GLN A 163 93.05 7.35 20.99
CA GLN A 163 94.06 8.05 20.19
C GLN A 163 94.59 9.32 20.89
N VAL A 164 93.73 10.06 21.59
CA VAL A 164 94.14 11.23 22.39
C VAL A 164 95.01 10.78 23.56
N ARG A 165 94.59 9.76 24.32
CA ARG A 165 95.40 9.21 25.44
C ARG A 165 96.77 8.72 24.99
N GLU A 166 96.87 8.10 23.83
CA GLU A 166 98.16 7.72 23.22
C GLU A 166 99.03 8.94 22.91
N LYS A 167 98.48 10.00 22.32
CA LYS A 167 99.19 11.26 22.07
C LYS A 167 99.57 12.00 23.36
N SER A 168 98.71 11.99 24.39
CA SER A 168 98.95 12.59 25.70
C SER A 168 100.06 11.87 26.48
N LYS A 169 100.16 10.54 26.37
CA LYS A 169 101.30 9.77 26.91
C LYS A 169 102.62 10.15 26.24
N HIS A 170 102.59 10.46 24.94
CA HIS A 170 103.77 10.95 24.22
C HIS A 170 104.16 12.40 24.54
N THR A 171 103.24 13.24 25.01
CA THR A 171 103.53 14.64 25.40
C THR A 171 103.87 14.80 26.89
N THR A 172 103.43 13.87 27.76
CA THR A 172 103.75 13.92 29.20
C THR A 172 105.16 13.47 29.57
N GLU A 173 105.94 12.89 28.64
CA GLU A 173 107.38 12.70 28.84
C GLU A 173 108.22 13.97 28.59
N ASN A 174 107.65 15.06 28.03
CA ASN A 174 108.46 16.20 27.59
C ASN A 174 108.14 17.56 28.23
N ASP A 175 107.26 17.65 29.23
CA ASP A 175 107.05 18.93 29.96
C ASP A 175 106.87 18.73 31.46
N LYS A 176 107.98 18.37 32.12
CA LYS A 176 108.28 18.83 33.48
C LYS A 176 109.18 20.05 33.37
N LEU A 177 108.62 21.26 33.40
CA LEU A 177 109.09 22.47 34.10
C LEU A 177 108.41 23.72 33.48
N ARG A 178 107.34 24.22 34.12
CA ARG A 178 107.29 25.58 34.70
C ARG A 178 105.90 25.91 35.27
N LEU A 179 105.89 26.11 36.59
CA LEU A 179 104.96 26.90 37.39
C LEU A 179 105.28 28.40 37.10
N VAL A 180 104.39 29.37 36.93
CA VAL A 180 103.50 30.04 37.92
C VAL A 180 102.68 31.16 37.21
N ASP A 181 101.40 31.30 37.59
CA ASP A 181 100.46 32.47 37.70
C ASP A 181 100.36 33.56 36.60
N THR A 182 99.21 34.21 36.31
CA THR A 182 98.13 34.71 37.20
C THR A 182 96.90 35.13 36.37
N ASN A 183 95.69 34.86 36.91
CA ASN A 183 94.41 35.60 36.84
C ASN A 183 93.96 36.34 35.55
N LYS A 184 92.74 36.02 35.05
CA LYS A 184 91.55 36.90 35.21
C LYS A 184 90.23 36.20 34.82
N MET A 185 89.21 36.50 35.62
CA MET A 185 87.80 36.11 35.59
C MET A 185 87.01 36.71 34.41
N ASP A 186 86.02 35.96 33.89
CA ASP A 186 84.57 36.30 33.81
C ASP A 186 83.89 35.25 32.91
N MET A 187 83.01 34.39 33.43
CA MET A 187 81.55 34.60 33.56
C MET A 187 80.85 34.96 32.24
N VAL A 188 80.26 33.97 31.56
CA VAL A 188 78.85 33.98 31.12
C VAL A 188 78.37 32.53 31.00
N VAL A 189 77.38 32.19 31.82
CA VAL A 189 76.44 31.06 31.66
C VAL A 189 75.10 31.69 31.30
N ASP A 190 74.50 31.31 30.18
CA ASP A 190 73.06 31.07 30.00
C ASP A 190 72.83 30.58 28.55
N LYS A 191 72.18 29.40 28.39
CA LYS A 191 70.80 29.20 27.88
C LYS A 191 70.61 29.62 26.41
N ASP A 192 69.95 28.88 25.53
CA ASP A 192 68.89 27.90 25.74
C ASP A 192 68.80 26.97 24.54
N ALA A 193 68.45 25.71 24.82
CA ALA A 193 67.80 24.84 23.88
C ALA A 193 66.33 25.28 23.75
N GLY A 194 65.86 25.46 22.53
CA GLY A 194 64.45 25.66 22.21
C GLY A 194 63.99 24.64 21.17
N ILE A 195 64.02 23.35 21.52
CA ILE A 195 63.23 22.34 20.81
C ILE A 195 61.90 22.24 21.54
N ALA A 196 60.85 22.69 20.87
CA ALA A 196 59.47 22.57 21.30
C ALA A 196 59.07 21.11 21.43
N LEU A 197 58.63 20.69 22.62
CA LEU A 197 57.81 19.52 22.82
C LEU A 197 56.38 19.99 23.08
N SER A 198 55.54 19.91 22.05
CA SER A 198 54.10 20.00 22.20
C SER A 198 53.55 18.59 22.25
N SER A 199 53.22 18.13 23.44
CA SER A 199 52.33 17.01 23.67
C SER A 199 50.89 17.51 23.52
N GLN A 200 50.25 17.22 22.39
CA GLN A 200 48.79 17.13 22.32
C GLN A 200 48.36 15.94 21.45
N SER A 201 47.69 15.05 22.16
CA SER A 201 46.74 14.06 21.70
C SER A 201 45.74 14.60 20.67
N SER A 202 45.50 13.77 19.66
CA SER A 202 44.17 13.42 19.14
C SER A 202 43.34 14.46 18.39
N GLN A 203 42.79 13.93 17.30
CA GLN A 203 41.62 14.36 16.52
C GLN A 203 41.90 15.19 15.26
N MET A 204 41.84 14.42 14.18
CA MET A 204 41.63 14.87 12.81
C MET A 204 40.35 15.70 12.69
N GLN A 205 40.41 16.76 11.87
CA GLN A 205 39.32 17.16 11.00
C GLN A 205 39.82 18.19 9.97
N THR A 206 39.81 17.79 8.70
CA THR A 206 40.03 18.64 7.53
C THR A 206 38.72 19.28 7.08
N PRO A 207 38.65 20.60 6.79
CA PRO A 207 37.61 21.15 5.94
C PRO A 207 38.14 21.22 4.50
N LEU A 208 37.64 20.30 3.65
CA LEU A 208 37.83 20.37 2.21
C LEU A 208 37.05 21.54 1.64
N LYS A 209 37.74 22.29 0.77
CA LYS A 209 37.22 23.40 -0.03
C LYS A 209 36.12 22.93 -0.97
N ASN A 210 35.06 23.74 -1.05
CA ASN A 210 34.07 23.75 -2.11
C ASN A 210 34.71 23.80 -3.50
N MET A 211 34.33 22.85 -4.35
CA MET A 211 34.23 23.05 -5.79
C MET A 211 32.85 22.59 -6.25
N ASN A 212 32.13 23.54 -6.82
CA ASN A 212 30.87 23.33 -7.51
C ASN A 212 31.12 22.52 -8.78
N HIS A 213 30.35 21.45 -8.98
CA HIS A 213 29.94 21.06 -10.31
C HIS A 213 28.49 20.62 -10.29
N ALA A 214 27.72 21.28 -11.13
CA ALA A 214 26.31 21.07 -11.36
C ALA A 214 26.05 19.66 -11.92
N LEU A 215 24.96 19.04 -11.46
CA LEU A 215 24.02 18.28 -12.27
C LEU A 215 22.68 18.25 -11.54
N THR A 216 21.65 18.57 -12.31
CA THR A 216 20.27 18.78 -11.91
C THR A 216 19.59 17.44 -11.62
N ASN A 217 18.91 17.32 -10.48
CA ASN A 217 17.51 16.88 -10.41
C ASN A 217 17.05 16.96 -8.95
N GLY A 218 16.04 17.81 -8.72
CA GLY A 218 15.54 18.16 -7.41
C GLY A 218 14.85 16.99 -6.72
N MET A 219 15.26 16.72 -5.49
CA MET A 219 14.39 16.19 -4.44
C MET A 219 14.57 17.10 -3.23
N THR A 220 13.50 17.80 -2.87
CA THR A 220 13.42 18.66 -1.70
C THR A 220 13.60 17.85 -0.41
N GLN A 221 14.28 18.45 0.56
CA GLN A 221 14.49 17.87 1.89
C GLN A 221 13.16 17.47 2.54
N PRO A 222 13.07 16.31 3.21
CA PRO A 222 11.92 16.04 4.06
C PRO A 222 12.11 16.84 5.35
N SER A 223 11.32 17.91 5.48
CA SER A 223 10.95 18.45 6.78
C SER A 223 10.55 17.30 7.70
N ARG A 224 10.88 17.38 8.99
CA ARG A 224 10.50 16.39 10.01
C ARG A 224 8.98 16.25 10.07
N ILE A 225 8.40 15.40 9.23
CA ILE A 225 6.99 15.06 9.28
C ILE A 225 6.86 14.05 10.41
N SER A 226 6.17 14.45 11.48
CA SER A 226 5.82 13.56 12.58
C SER A 226 5.13 12.31 12.03
N ALA A 227 5.50 11.12 12.51
CA ALA A 227 4.93 9.85 12.06
C ALA A 227 3.39 9.85 12.11
N THR A 228 2.81 10.61 13.05
CA THR A 228 1.36 10.85 13.16
C THR A 228 0.74 11.51 11.95
N ASN A 229 1.45 12.41 11.27
CA ASN A 229 0.93 13.12 10.10
C ASN A 229 1.00 12.24 8.84
N ILE A 230 2.00 11.37 8.73
CA ILE A 230 2.11 10.38 7.64
C ILE A 230 1.00 9.34 7.80
N VAL A 231 0.76 8.86 9.01
CA VAL A 231 -0.32 7.92 9.31
C VAL A 231 -1.69 8.56 9.04
N ASN A 232 -1.90 9.82 9.44
CA ASN A 232 -3.15 10.53 9.14
C ASN A 232 -3.36 10.76 7.63
N ASP A 233 -2.32 11.08 6.86
CA ASP A 233 -2.44 11.26 5.40
C ASP A 233 -2.69 9.93 4.67
N LEU A 234 -2.12 8.83 5.16
CA LEU A 234 -2.42 7.47 4.69
C LEU A 234 -3.85 7.04 5.01
N LEU A 235 -4.34 7.30 6.23
CA LEU A 235 -5.73 7.02 6.61
C LEU A 235 -6.74 7.80 5.74
N ARG A 236 -6.40 9.06 5.40
CA ARG A 236 -7.19 9.90 4.48
C ARG A 236 -7.19 9.38 3.05
N ARG A 237 -6.01 9.00 2.53
CA ARG A 237 -5.84 8.55 1.13
C ARG A 237 -6.42 7.16 0.85
N VAL A 238 -6.48 6.28 1.86
CA VAL A 238 -7.03 4.92 1.72
C VAL A 238 -8.55 4.86 2.01
N GLY A 239 -9.19 5.99 2.35
CA GLY A 239 -10.64 6.04 2.61
C GLY A 239 -11.08 5.25 3.85
N LEU A 240 -10.15 4.99 4.77
CA LEU A 240 -10.38 4.23 6.01
C LEU A 240 -11.17 5.02 7.06
N GLU A 241 -11.46 6.30 6.81
CA GLU A 241 -12.38 7.13 7.60
C GLU A 241 -13.75 6.46 7.78
N ARG A 242 -14.17 5.58 6.85
CA ARG A 242 -15.43 4.82 6.94
C ARG A 242 -15.37 3.59 7.86
N LEU A 243 -14.18 3.16 8.28
CA LEU A 243 -13.99 1.99 9.16
C LEU A 243 -13.66 2.37 10.61
N LEU A 244 -13.45 3.66 10.87
CA LEU A 244 -13.19 4.21 12.19
C LEU A 244 -14.51 4.53 12.89
N CYS A 245 -14.69 4.03 14.11
CA CYS A 245 -15.85 4.40 14.91
C CYS A 245 -15.80 5.90 15.25
N ALA A 246 -16.82 6.66 14.86
CA ALA A 246 -16.89 8.13 15.06
C ALA A 246 -16.81 8.58 16.54
N ARG A 247 -16.95 7.66 17.50
CA ARG A 247 -16.88 7.96 18.94
C ARG A 247 -15.52 7.71 19.57
N CYS A 248 -14.72 6.79 19.04
CA CYS A 248 -13.49 6.33 19.69
C CYS A 248 -12.31 6.11 18.75
N GLU A 249 -12.47 6.39 17.45
CA GLU A 249 -11.41 6.35 16.43
C GLU A 249 -10.66 5.00 16.36
N ARG A 250 -11.33 3.89 16.74
CA ARG A 250 -10.80 2.53 16.59
C ARG A 250 -11.51 1.76 15.47
N ILE A 251 -10.74 0.93 14.77
CA ILE A 251 -11.21 0.00 13.73
C ILE A 251 -11.87 -1.21 14.43
N LYS A 252 -13.07 -1.61 13.99
CA LYS A 252 -13.91 -2.69 14.59
C LYS A 252 -14.31 -2.46 16.07
N CYS A 253 -14.81 -1.28 16.43
CA CYS A 253 -15.42 -1.07 17.77
C CYS A 253 -16.81 -1.72 17.89
N ILE A 254 -17.14 -2.24 19.09
CA ILE A 254 -18.49 -2.71 19.50
C ILE A 254 -19.21 -1.59 20.28
N CYS A 255 -18.95 -0.34 19.92
CA CYS A 255 -19.51 0.81 20.60
C CYS A 255 -21.03 0.83 20.34
N SER A 256 -21.85 0.56 21.36
CA SER A 256 -23.32 0.50 21.23
C SER A 256 -23.86 1.79 20.60
N THR A 257 -24.36 1.68 19.37
CA THR A 257 -25.06 2.77 18.69
C THR A 257 -26.42 2.98 19.39
N PRO A 258 -26.73 4.20 19.87
CA PRO A 258 -28.12 4.51 20.14
C PRO A 258 -28.84 4.59 18.79
N ILE A 259 -29.80 3.70 18.59
CA ILE A 259 -30.75 3.76 17.48
C ILE A 259 -31.53 5.07 17.67
N LEU A 260 -31.15 6.12 16.95
CA LEU A 260 -32.03 7.25 16.72
C LEU A 260 -33.05 6.81 15.67
N ALA A 261 -34.15 6.25 16.16
CA ALA A 261 -35.38 6.15 15.43
C ALA A 261 -35.85 7.58 15.15
N THR A 262 -35.64 8.05 13.93
CA THR A 262 -36.35 9.22 13.40
C THR A 262 -37.73 8.75 12.98
N TYR A 263 -38.67 8.83 13.92
CA TYR A 263 -40.07 9.07 13.58
C TYR A 263 -40.25 10.59 13.44
N ASP A 264 -40.69 10.99 12.24
CA ASP A 264 -41.42 12.20 11.81
C ASP A 264 -40.89 12.74 10.48
#